data_AF-A0A359H6X5-F1
#
_entry.id   AF-A0A359H6X5-F1
#
_cell.length_a   1.000
_cell.length_b   1.000
_cell.length_c   1.000
_cell.angle_alpha   90.00
_cell.angle_beta   90.00
_cell.angle_gamma   90.00
#
_symmetry.space_group_name_H-M   'P 1'
#
loop_
_entity.id
_entity.type
_entity.pdbx_description
1 polymer ?
#
loop_
_entity_poly.entity_id
_entity_poly.type
_entity_poly.pdbx_seq_one_letter_code
_entity_poly.pdbx_strand_id
1 'polypeptide(L)'
;MLIAAVGAGVIFCILLIYFLLNHITYAPLFTGLDSAEAGSMVEKLKEQKVPYRLSDQGRTILVPEKQVYEIRIGLASSGALGQGEGFELFDQTKLGITDFEQQVQYQRALQEELRRTITQLDEVEQARVHLVLPQKSVFIEQETPSSASIVLKLKPMVVLKPNQIKGIADLTVGSVEGLKPENVHVVDTNGNVLDVEEKSSIAGGMMEQYQVKTSYENALEKRIQAMLEKIFGLGKTVVMVTADLDFSKQEIQADTYQQGPIVSEQLIKENTSSSEASGVPGTESNSQVNQQTQNDETASNIQVNQEAQNGVTPRIETIRNYQPISRQEKIYPAVGNLQRLSIAVAVDTRLSQDVEQQITDVVSSAAGLNQSRGDQLTISTLAFDKTSEQEAEAEMARQEAAQKKEQQQKLIITGIAGLAGIAVLFILIKTILNRIYQGRDMEIEELRPIQEMEVREIPVQPTVEDKVRYLAKQQPAEVAEIIKVWLAENQ
;
A
#
# COMPACT_ATOMS: atom_id res chain seq x y z
N MET A 1 -34.23 41.51 64.78
CA MET A 1 -32.76 41.35 64.74
C MET A 1 -32.28 39.89 64.70
N LEU A 2 -32.91 38.94 65.41
CA LEU A 2 -32.51 37.53 65.39
C LEU A 2 -32.60 36.85 64.00
N ILE A 3 -33.62 37.13 63.20
CA ILE A 3 -33.78 36.52 61.85
C ILE A 3 -32.73 37.02 60.85
N ALA A 4 -32.34 38.30 60.93
CA ALA A 4 -31.28 38.86 60.08
C ALA A 4 -29.89 38.30 60.46
N ALA A 5 -29.64 38.06 61.75
CA ALA A 5 -28.40 37.46 62.23
C ALA A 5 -28.27 35.98 61.83
N VAL A 6 -29.37 35.22 61.84
CA VAL A 6 -29.38 33.81 61.38
C VAL A 6 -29.21 33.73 59.86
N GLY A 7 -29.85 34.62 59.08
CA GLY A 7 -29.67 34.68 57.63
C GLY A 7 -28.23 35.03 57.22
N ALA A 8 -27.62 36.01 57.89
CA ALA A 8 -26.22 36.37 57.67
C ALA A 8 -25.25 35.23 58.05
N GLY A 9 -25.54 34.51 59.14
CA GLY A 9 -24.75 33.34 59.57
C GLY A 9 -24.79 32.20 58.56
N VAL A 10 -25.95 31.90 57.98
CA VAL A 10 -26.10 30.85 56.95
C VAL A 10 -25.37 31.24 55.67
N ILE A 11 -25.48 32.49 55.22
CA ILE A 11 -24.75 32.99 54.04
C ILE A 11 -23.24 32.94 54.29
N PHE A 12 -22.79 33.32 55.49
CA PHE A 12 -21.38 33.24 55.86
C PHE A 12 -20.87 31.80 55.88
N CYS A 13 -21.64 30.85 56.45
CA CYS A 13 -21.29 29.42 56.42
C CYS A 13 -21.27 28.86 55.00
N ILE A 14 -22.22 29.24 54.13
CA ILE A 14 -22.23 28.80 52.73
C ILE A 14 -21.03 29.37 51.98
N LEU A 15 -20.68 30.65 52.18
CA LEU A 15 -19.49 31.26 51.59
C LEU A 15 -18.20 30.63 52.11
N LEU A 16 -18.14 30.28 53.40
CA LEU A 16 -16.99 29.66 54.03
C LEU A 16 -16.81 28.21 53.55
N ILE A 17 -17.89 27.46 53.42
CA ILE A 17 -17.90 26.10 52.84
C ILE A 17 -17.53 26.17 51.35
N TYR A 18 -18.09 27.11 50.60
CA TYR A 18 -17.73 27.33 49.20
C TYR A 18 -16.24 27.64 49.03
N PHE A 19 -15.67 28.48 49.91
CA PHE A 19 -14.26 28.80 49.92
C PHE A 19 -13.40 27.59 50.29
N LEU A 20 -13.79 26.82 51.32
CA LEU A 20 -13.09 25.60 51.72
C LEU A 20 -13.11 24.50 50.64
N LEU A 21 -14.23 24.33 49.92
CA LEU A 21 -14.35 23.31 48.86
C LEU A 21 -13.62 23.69 47.56
N ASN A 22 -13.38 24.98 47.30
CA ASN A 22 -12.73 25.47 46.08
C ASN A 22 -11.23 25.75 46.21
N HIS A 23 -10.59 25.38 47.31
CA HIS A 23 -9.12 25.47 47.39
C HIS A 23 -8.45 24.43 46.50
N ILE A 24 -7.84 24.89 45.39
CA ILE A 24 -7.03 24.08 44.50
C ILE A 24 -5.62 23.98 45.11
N THR A 25 -5.25 22.79 45.59
CA THR A 25 -3.87 22.47 45.99
C THR A 25 -3.02 22.25 44.74
N TYR A 26 -1.89 22.93 44.66
CA TYR A 26 -0.94 22.82 43.56
C TYR A 26 0.22 21.93 43.97
N ALA A 27 0.60 21.00 43.09
CA ALA A 27 1.75 20.12 43.26
C ALA A 27 2.74 20.33 42.09
N PRO A 28 4.04 20.12 42.32
CA PRO A 28 5.05 20.27 41.26
C PRO A 28 4.85 19.20 40.17
N LEU A 29 4.61 19.66 38.94
CA LEU A 29 4.54 18.81 37.76
C LEU A 29 5.95 18.37 37.35
N PHE A 30 6.87 19.32 37.22
CA PHE A 30 8.29 19.13 36.94
C PHE A 30 9.10 20.22 37.66
N THR A 31 10.32 19.88 38.06
CA THR A 31 11.27 20.74 38.78
C THR A 31 12.60 20.73 38.05
N GLY A 32 13.34 21.84 38.06
CA GLY A 32 14.68 21.91 37.48
C GLY A 32 14.72 22.03 35.96
N LEU A 33 13.63 22.48 35.33
CA LEU A 33 13.55 22.64 33.88
C LEU A 33 14.47 23.77 33.39
N ASP A 34 14.94 23.65 32.15
CA ASP A 34 15.52 24.78 31.41
C ASP A 34 14.41 25.74 30.92
N SER A 35 14.77 27.01 30.67
CA SER A 35 13.82 28.05 30.27
C SER A 35 13.11 27.74 28.95
N ALA A 36 13.79 27.05 28.02
CA ALA A 36 13.21 26.64 26.74
C ALA A 36 12.19 25.49 26.90
N GLU A 37 12.51 24.50 27.75
CA GLU A 37 11.64 23.36 28.04
C GLU A 37 10.42 23.77 28.87
N ALA A 38 10.61 24.67 29.84
CA ALA A 38 9.51 25.24 30.59
C ALA A 38 8.55 26.03 29.66
N GLY A 39 9.09 26.72 28.65
CA GLY A 39 8.31 27.45 27.65
C GLY A 39 7.38 26.56 26.82
N SER A 40 7.91 25.46 26.27
CA SER A 40 7.12 24.53 25.44
C SER A 40 6.06 23.77 26.24
N MET A 41 6.37 23.38 27.47
CA MET A 41 5.40 22.75 28.38
C MET A 41 4.29 23.71 28.78
N VAL A 42 4.61 24.97 29.06
CA VAL A 42 3.61 26.00 29.38
C VAL A 42 2.69 26.28 28.18
N GLU A 43 3.22 26.29 26.96
CA GLU A 43 2.41 26.46 25.75
C GLU A 43 1.37 25.34 25.59
N LYS A 44 1.77 24.10 25.85
CA LYS A 44 0.88 22.93 25.80
C LYS A 44 -0.15 22.91 26.93
N LEU A 45 0.25 23.32 28.14
CA LEU A 45 -0.68 23.50 29.26
C LEU A 45 -1.73 24.59 28.98
N LYS A 46 -1.33 25.68 28.30
CA LYS A 46 -2.26 26.72 27.82
C LYS A 46 -3.21 26.19 26.76
N GLU A 47 -2.72 25.43 25.79
CA GLU A 47 -3.53 24.80 24.74
C GLU A 47 -4.59 23.87 25.35
N GLN A 48 -4.21 23.08 26.35
CA GLN A 48 -5.11 22.18 27.08
C GLN A 48 -5.98 22.88 28.14
N LYS A 49 -5.88 24.21 28.28
CA LYS A 49 -6.61 25.03 29.27
C LYS A 49 -6.42 24.55 30.72
N VAL A 50 -5.25 24.01 31.04
CA VAL A 50 -4.91 23.55 32.38
C VAL A 50 -4.40 24.73 33.20
N PRO A 51 -4.93 25.00 34.40
CA PRO A 51 -4.41 26.05 35.28
C PRO A 51 -3.01 25.66 35.78
N TYR A 52 -2.04 26.56 35.67
CA TYR A 52 -0.66 26.31 36.09
C TYR A 52 -0.08 27.50 36.87
N ARG A 53 0.96 27.26 37.65
CA ARG A 53 1.77 28.29 38.32
C ARG A 53 3.25 28.03 38.08
N LEU A 54 4.02 29.09 37.94
CA LEU A 54 5.49 29.01 37.84
C LEU A 54 6.10 29.38 39.19
N SER A 55 7.06 28.58 39.63
CA SER A 55 7.89 28.84 40.81
C SER A 55 9.37 28.69 40.45
N ASP A 56 10.25 29.06 41.38
CA ASP A 56 11.70 28.94 41.22
C ASP A 56 12.23 29.58 39.92
N GLN A 57 11.89 30.86 39.73
CA GLN A 57 12.26 31.66 38.54
C GLN A 57 11.84 31.02 37.20
N GLY A 58 10.76 30.22 37.18
CA GLY A 58 10.25 29.58 35.96
C GLY A 58 10.80 28.18 35.70
N ARG A 59 11.67 27.65 36.58
CA ARG A 59 12.25 26.29 36.46
C ARG A 59 11.36 25.20 37.06
N THR A 60 10.31 25.59 37.78
CA THR A 60 9.34 24.67 38.36
C THR A 60 7.93 25.03 37.92
N ILE A 61 7.22 24.06 37.33
CA ILE A 61 5.81 24.19 36.93
C ILE A 61 4.94 23.46 37.93
N LEU A 62 3.94 24.12 38.50
CA LEU A 62 2.96 23.53 39.41
C LEU A 62 1.57 23.47 38.76
N VAL A 63 0.86 22.37 38.97
CA VAL A 63 -0.51 22.12 38.46
C VAL A 63 -1.40 21.55 39.58
N PRO A 64 -2.73 21.53 39.42
CA PRO A 64 -3.62 20.93 40.42
C PRO A 64 -3.21 19.49 40.76
N GLU A 65 -3.04 19.20 42.04
CA GLU A 65 -2.51 17.92 42.54
C GLU A 65 -3.28 16.71 41.98
N LYS A 66 -4.60 16.83 41.84
CA LYS A 66 -5.48 15.78 41.32
C LYS A 66 -5.23 15.41 39.86
N GLN A 67 -4.59 16.29 39.08
CA GLN A 67 -4.41 16.13 37.63
C GLN A 67 -2.95 15.89 37.23
N VAL A 68 -2.01 15.88 38.17
CA VAL A 68 -0.57 15.79 37.90
C VAL A 68 -0.23 14.58 37.00
N TYR A 69 -0.72 13.39 37.34
CA TYR A 69 -0.39 12.17 36.59
C TYR A 69 -1.02 12.16 35.19
N GLU A 70 -2.27 12.60 35.07
CA GLU A 70 -2.98 12.70 33.80
C GLU A 70 -2.27 13.68 32.85
N ILE A 71 -1.89 14.85 33.37
CA ILE A 71 -1.15 15.87 32.62
C ILE A 71 0.23 15.35 32.22
N ARG A 72 0.95 14.61 33.08
CA ARG A 72 2.23 13.99 32.72
C ARG A 72 2.10 13.01 31.56
N ILE A 73 1.07 12.18 31.57
CA ILE A 73 0.78 11.23 30.49
C ILE A 73 0.41 12.00 29.20
N GLY A 74 -0.41 13.05 29.31
CA GLY A 74 -0.80 13.90 28.19
C GLY A 74 0.36 14.68 27.55
N LEU A 75 1.29 15.17 28.36
CA LEU A 75 2.50 15.84 27.86
C LEU A 75 3.50 14.86 27.25
N ALA A 76 3.57 13.63 27.79
CA ALA A 76 4.37 12.55 27.20
C ALA A 76 3.84 12.14 25.82
N SER A 77 2.52 12.02 25.67
CA SER A 77 1.89 11.66 24.41
C SER A 77 1.94 12.78 23.37
N SER A 78 1.97 14.04 23.81
CA SER A 78 2.12 15.20 22.92
C SER A 78 3.57 15.49 22.53
N GLY A 79 4.54 14.70 22.99
CA GLY A 79 5.97 14.93 22.75
C GLY A 79 6.50 16.23 23.37
N ALA A 80 5.77 16.81 24.33
CA ALA A 80 6.11 18.07 24.99
C ALA A 80 7.11 17.87 26.14
N LEU A 81 7.27 16.62 26.58
CA LEU A 81 8.43 16.22 27.36
C LEU A 81 9.64 16.30 26.42
N GLY A 82 10.42 17.38 26.56
CA GLY A 82 11.75 17.46 25.98
C GLY A 82 12.54 16.19 26.29
N GLN A 83 13.42 15.81 25.37
CA GLN A 83 14.30 14.67 25.56
C GLN A 83 15.22 14.92 26.76
N GLY A 84 14.78 14.51 27.95
CA GLY A 84 15.62 14.47 29.13
C GLY A 84 16.85 13.61 28.84
N GLU A 85 18.01 14.26 28.90
CA GLU A 85 19.37 13.70 28.95
C GLU A 85 19.62 12.49 28.02
N GLY A 86 19.64 12.75 26.70
CA GLY A 86 20.00 11.75 25.69
C GLY A 86 21.16 12.12 24.76
N PHE A 87 21.77 13.30 24.92
CA PHE A 87 22.74 13.83 23.96
C PHE A 87 24.16 14.07 24.51
N GLU A 88 24.42 13.96 25.81
CA GLU A 88 25.81 13.97 26.33
C GLU A 88 26.59 12.69 26.02
N LEU A 89 25.93 11.63 25.52
CA LEU A 89 26.61 10.41 25.07
C LEU A 89 27.18 10.53 23.64
N PHE A 90 26.81 11.57 22.88
CA PHE A 90 27.25 11.77 21.50
C PHE A 90 28.27 12.89 21.30
N ASP A 91 28.53 13.72 22.32
CA ASP A 91 29.58 14.75 22.26
C ASP A 91 30.95 14.27 22.76
N GLN A 92 31.05 13.01 23.18
CA GLN A 92 32.33 12.33 23.23
C GLN A 92 32.66 11.81 21.83
N THR A 93 33.25 12.68 21.00
CA THR A 93 34.17 12.19 19.98
C THR A 93 35.33 11.55 20.75
N LYS A 94 35.16 10.29 21.18
CA LYS A 94 36.18 9.53 21.89
C LYS A 94 37.32 9.32 20.89
N LEU A 95 38.34 10.17 20.98
CA LEU A 95 39.63 9.88 20.36
C LEU A 95 40.07 8.49 20.88
N GLY A 96 40.16 7.50 19.97
CA GLY A 96 40.54 6.13 20.31
C GLY A 96 39.46 5.05 20.18
N ILE A 97 38.39 5.25 19.40
CA ILE A 97 37.51 4.12 19.03
C ILE A 97 38.32 3.05 18.28
N THR A 98 38.10 1.79 18.65
CA THR A 98 38.72 0.66 17.94
C THR A 98 37.90 0.29 16.70
N ASP A 99 38.53 -0.31 15.69
CA ASP A 99 37.82 -0.83 14.50
C ASP A 99 36.69 -1.80 14.88
N PHE A 100 36.88 -2.56 15.95
CA PHE A 100 35.85 -3.43 16.52
C PHE A 100 34.64 -2.65 17.04
N GLU A 101 34.85 -1.57 17.79
CA GLU A 101 33.77 -0.72 18.28
C GLU A 101 33.03 -0.05 17.12
N GLN A 102 33.74 0.42 16.10
CA GLN A 102 33.12 0.99 14.90
C GLN A 102 32.25 -0.05 14.18
N GLN A 103 32.73 -1.29 14.05
CA GLN A 103 31.98 -2.39 13.44
C GLN A 103 30.72 -2.74 14.23
N VAL A 104 30.81 -2.80 15.56
CA VAL A 104 29.64 -3.07 16.43
C VAL A 104 28.62 -1.93 16.34
N GLN A 105 29.07 -0.68 16.30
CA GLN A 105 28.18 0.48 16.12
C GLN A 105 27.50 0.44 14.74
N TYR A 106 28.25 0.15 13.68
CA TYR A 106 27.72 0.00 12.33
C TYR A 106 26.66 -1.11 12.25
N GLN A 107 26.96 -2.30 12.80
CA GLN A 107 26.04 -3.42 12.84
C GLN A 107 24.74 -3.08 13.59
N ARG A 108 24.84 -2.39 14.74
CA ARG A 108 23.66 -1.96 15.51
C ARG A 108 22.83 -0.92 14.76
N ALA A 109 23.47 0.04 14.11
CA ALA A 109 22.80 1.04 13.30
C ALA A 109 22.03 0.39 12.14
N LEU A 110 22.64 -0.56 11.45
CA LEU A 110 22.02 -1.28 10.33
C LEU A 110 20.83 -2.14 10.78
N GLN A 111 20.95 -2.83 11.91
CA GLN A 111 19.83 -3.58 12.51
C GLN A 111 18.66 -2.67 12.87
N GLU A 112 18.92 -1.49 13.44
CA GLU A 112 17.88 -0.53 13.81
C GLU A 112 17.21 0.08 12.59
N GLU A 113 17.95 0.40 11.54
CA GLU A 113 17.40 0.96 10.30
C GLU A 113 16.54 -0.06 9.55
N LEU A 114 17.01 -1.30 9.44
CA LEU A 114 16.21 -2.41 8.91
C LEU A 114 14.93 -2.63 9.73
N ARG A 115 15.05 -2.63 11.05
CA ARG A 115 13.90 -2.76 11.96
C ARG A 115 12.88 -1.64 11.72
N ARG A 116 13.33 -0.39 11.61
CA ARG A 116 12.46 0.77 11.35
C ARG A 116 11.74 0.62 10.01
N THR A 117 12.46 0.24 8.97
CA THR A 117 11.91 0.08 7.62
C THR A 117 10.88 -1.05 7.57
N ILE A 118 11.17 -2.20 8.16
CA ILE A 118 10.24 -3.34 8.19
C ILE A 118 8.98 -3.01 9.01
N THR A 119 9.12 -2.24 10.10
CA THR A 119 7.98 -1.82 10.93
C THR A 119 7.08 -0.78 10.24
N GLN A 120 7.52 -0.16 9.14
CA GLN A 120 6.67 0.73 8.33
C GLN A 120 5.62 -0.04 7.50
N LEU A 121 5.77 -1.36 7.34
CA LEU A 121 4.76 -2.18 6.69
C LEU A 121 3.49 -2.23 7.54
N ASP A 122 2.34 -2.00 6.92
CA ASP A 122 1.04 -1.91 7.62
C ASP A 122 0.69 -3.16 8.41
N GLU A 123 1.15 -4.33 7.98
CA GLU A 123 0.88 -5.62 8.61
C GLU A 123 1.77 -5.92 9.82
N VAL A 124 2.90 -5.22 9.97
CA VAL A 124 3.91 -5.48 11.00
C VAL A 124 3.70 -4.54 12.18
N GLU A 125 3.50 -5.09 13.38
CA GLU A 125 3.40 -4.33 14.63
C GLU A 125 4.80 -4.04 15.20
N GLN A 126 5.68 -5.04 15.17
CA GLN A 126 7.05 -4.92 15.66
C GLN A 126 7.97 -5.85 14.87
N ALA A 127 9.19 -5.39 14.58
CA ALA A 127 10.25 -6.21 14.02
C ALA A 127 11.44 -6.29 14.98
N ARG A 128 12.21 -7.37 14.90
CA ARG A 128 13.57 -7.50 15.47
C ARG A 128 14.46 -8.13 14.41
N VAL A 129 15.63 -7.53 14.20
CA VAL A 129 16.59 -7.98 13.18
C VAL A 129 17.91 -8.31 13.87
N HIS A 130 18.36 -9.54 13.72
CA HIS A 130 19.67 -9.99 14.16
C HIS A 130 20.53 -10.22 12.94
N LEU A 131 21.64 -9.49 12.86
CA LEU A 131 22.57 -9.58 11.75
C LEU A 131 23.90 -10.15 12.24
N VAL A 132 24.47 -11.07 11.48
CA VAL A 132 25.83 -11.57 11.67
C VAL A 132 26.66 -11.11 10.48
N LEU A 133 27.60 -10.22 10.74
CA LEU A 133 28.56 -9.71 9.75
C LEU A 133 29.92 -10.37 9.98
N PRO A 134 30.61 -10.88 8.95
CA PRO A 134 31.97 -11.36 9.09
C PRO A 134 32.93 -10.23 9.46
N GLN A 135 34.01 -10.58 10.16
CA GLN A 135 35.10 -9.64 10.43
C GLN A 135 36.09 -9.68 9.27
N LYS A 136 36.35 -8.52 8.65
CA LYS A 136 37.37 -8.40 7.60
C LYS A 136 38.75 -8.56 8.25
N SER A 137 39.46 -9.63 7.94
CA SER A 137 40.81 -9.90 8.45
C SER A 137 41.72 -10.33 7.31
N VAL A 138 42.88 -9.67 7.19
CA VAL A 138 43.92 -10.01 6.22
C VAL A 138 44.58 -11.38 6.47
N PHE A 139 44.27 -12.03 7.60
CA PHE A 139 44.83 -13.33 8.00
C PHE A 139 43.84 -14.51 7.84
N ILE A 140 42.62 -14.26 7.35
CA ILE A 140 41.59 -15.28 7.18
C ILE A 140 41.37 -15.53 5.69
N GLU A 141 41.67 -16.74 5.21
CA GLU A 141 41.44 -17.14 3.81
C GLU A 141 39.96 -17.48 3.51
N GLN A 142 39.17 -17.80 4.54
CA GLN A 142 37.74 -18.14 4.41
C GLN A 142 36.88 -17.23 5.29
N GLU A 143 36.23 -16.24 4.67
CA GLU A 143 35.23 -15.41 5.31
C GLU A 143 33.94 -16.23 5.57
N THR A 144 33.40 -16.14 6.79
CA THR A 144 32.06 -16.66 7.08
C THR A 144 31.01 -15.83 6.34
N PRO A 145 30.00 -16.45 5.72
CA PRO A 145 28.98 -15.68 5.01
C PRO A 145 28.13 -14.86 5.99
N SER A 146 27.72 -13.67 5.57
CA SER A 146 26.75 -12.87 6.31
C SER A 146 25.43 -13.63 6.44
N SER A 147 24.76 -13.49 7.58
CA SER A 147 23.44 -14.09 7.82
C SER A 147 22.54 -13.15 8.61
N ALA A 148 21.22 -13.30 8.41
CA ALA A 148 20.21 -12.46 9.06
C ALA A 148 19.06 -13.31 9.59
N SER A 149 18.57 -12.99 10.79
CA SER A 149 17.34 -13.53 11.35
C SER A 149 16.39 -12.39 11.71
N ILE A 150 15.17 -12.46 11.18
CA ILE A 150 14.15 -11.43 11.31
C ILE A 150 12.96 -12.04 12.03
N VAL A 151 12.65 -11.51 13.21
CA VAL A 151 11.46 -11.89 13.98
C VAL A 151 10.42 -10.79 13.82
N LEU A 152 9.24 -11.18 13.34
CA LEU A 152 8.11 -10.28 13.11
C LEU A 152 7.03 -10.57 14.14
N LYS A 153 6.44 -9.49 14.68
CA LYS A 153 5.17 -9.52 15.39
C LYS A 153 4.13 -8.89 14.47
N LEU A 154 3.16 -9.69 14.04
CA LEU A 154 2.11 -9.24 13.13
C LEU A 154 0.94 -8.64 13.91
N LYS A 155 0.19 -7.74 13.27
CA LYS A 155 -1.07 -7.24 13.83
C LYS A 155 -2.08 -8.40 13.98
N PRO A 156 -2.99 -8.34 14.96
CA PRO A 156 -3.97 -9.40 15.17
C PRO A 156 -4.80 -9.70 13.92
N MET A 157 -4.96 -10.99 13.61
CA MET A 157 -5.76 -11.48 12.48
C MET A 157 -5.23 -11.11 11.08
N VAL A 158 -3.96 -10.68 10.99
CA VAL A 158 -3.29 -10.36 9.72
C VAL A 158 -2.25 -11.43 9.39
N VAL A 159 -2.22 -11.86 8.12
CA VAL A 159 -1.21 -12.79 7.59
C VAL A 159 -0.43 -12.07 6.49
N LEU A 160 0.89 -12.14 6.55
CA LEU A 160 1.75 -11.57 5.52
C LEU A 160 1.61 -12.36 4.21
N LYS A 161 1.51 -11.63 3.08
CA LYS A 161 1.50 -12.24 1.75
C LYS A 161 2.91 -12.73 1.39
N PRO A 162 3.06 -13.79 0.58
CA PRO A 162 4.38 -14.27 0.13
C PRO A 162 5.24 -13.18 -0.51
N ASN A 163 4.63 -12.28 -1.30
CA ASN A 163 5.34 -11.16 -1.92
C ASN A 163 5.89 -10.15 -0.90
N GLN A 164 5.20 -9.95 0.23
CA GLN A 164 5.65 -9.05 1.30
C GLN A 164 6.83 -9.67 2.06
N ILE A 165 6.75 -10.97 2.33
CA ILE A 165 7.85 -11.73 2.95
C ILE A 165 9.10 -11.67 2.05
N LYS A 166 8.93 -11.93 0.75
CA LYS A 166 10.01 -11.82 -0.25
C LYS A 166 10.59 -10.39 -0.27
N GLY A 167 9.73 -9.37 -0.24
CA GLY A 167 10.16 -7.98 -0.17
C GLY A 167 11.01 -7.67 1.08
N ILE A 168 10.64 -8.20 2.24
CA ILE A 168 11.42 -8.07 3.49
C ILE A 168 12.79 -8.75 3.36
N ALA A 169 12.82 -9.96 2.80
CA ALA A 169 14.07 -10.69 2.57
C ALA A 169 14.99 -9.97 1.58
N ASP A 170 14.46 -9.56 0.42
CA ASP A 170 15.20 -8.85 -0.62
C ASP A 170 15.75 -7.50 -0.12
N LEU A 171 14.95 -6.75 0.65
CA LEU A 171 15.39 -5.51 1.30
C LEU A 171 16.60 -5.75 2.20
N THR A 172 16.56 -6.83 2.99
CA THR A 172 17.63 -7.17 3.92
C THR A 172 18.88 -7.58 3.16
N VAL A 173 18.76 -8.42 2.13
CA VAL A 173 19.85 -8.82 1.23
C VAL A 173 20.51 -7.60 0.59
N GLY A 174 19.72 -6.67 0.06
CA GLY A 174 20.23 -5.45 -0.57
C GLY A 174 20.88 -4.47 0.41
N SER A 175 20.54 -4.54 1.70
CA SER A 175 21.05 -3.63 2.73
C SER A 175 22.34 -4.14 3.40
N VAL A 176 22.75 -5.38 3.16
CA VAL A 176 23.88 -6.02 3.85
C VAL A 176 24.89 -6.57 2.85
N GLU A 177 26.14 -6.14 2.98
CA GLU A 177 27.25 -6.64 2.17
C GLU A 177 27.45 -8.16 2.37
N GLY A 178 27.52 -8.90 1.27
CA GLY A 178 27.81 -10.34 1.27
C GLY A 178 26.68 -11.22 1.81
N LEU A 179 25.50 -10.67 2.10
CA LEU A 179 24.33 -11.45 2.51
C LEU A 179 23.69 -12.10 1.29
N LYS A 180 23.48 -13.41 1.36
CA LYS A 180 22.76 -14.16 0.32
C LYS A 180 21.32 -14.41 0.76
N PRO A 181 20.35 -14.48 -0.17
CA PRO A 181 18.95 -14.78 0.15
C PRO A 181 18.77 -16.07 0.96
N GLU A 182 19.56 -17.09 0.67
CA GLU A 182 19.56 -18.40 1.34
C GLU A 182 19.91 -18.37 2.85
N ASN A 183 20.47 -17.26 3.33
CA ASN A 183 20.92 -17.03 4.71
C ASN A 183 20.05 -16.00 5.46
N VAL A 184 18.88 -15.65 4.92
CA VAL A 184 17.91 -14.77 5.57
C VAL A 184 16.73 -15.59 6.05
N HIS A 185 16.48 -15.59 7.34
CA HIS A 185 15.37 -16.34 7.93
C HIS A 185 14.36 -15.41 8.56
N VAL A 186 13.11 -15.49 8.10
CA VAL A 186 12.00 -14.70 8.61
C VAL A 186 11.06 -15.60 9.42
N VAL A 187 10.77 -15.21 10.66
CA VAL A 187 9.90 -15.96 11.58
C VAL A 187 8.89 -15.04 12.26
N ASP A 188 7.71 -15.57 12.57
CA ASP A 188 6.70 -14.89 13.40
C ASP A 188 6.92 -15.20 14.89
N THR A 189 6.42 -14.33 15.76
CA THR A 189 6.31 -14.52 17.21
C THR A 189 5.60 -15.81 17.63
N ASN A 190 4.74 -16.37 16.78
CA ASN A 190 4.10 -17.66 16.99
C ASN A 190 5.01 -18.87 16.70
N GLY A 191 6.25 -18.66 16.28
CA GLY A 191 7.19 -19.72 15.91
C GLY A 191 6.99 -20.26 14.49
N ASN A 192 6.14 -19.63 13.70
CA ASN A 192 5.97 -19.97 12.29
C ASN A 192 7.15 -19.42 11.49
N VAL A 193 7.87 -20.29 10.79
CA VAL A 193 8.83 -19.85 9.77
C VAL A 193 8.03 -19.29 8.61
N LEU A 194 8.22 -18.01 8.34
CA LEU A 194 7.58 -17.29 7.24
C LEU A 194 8.45 -17.27 5.99
N ASP A 195 9.72 -17.67 6.12
CA ASP A 195 10.64 -17.80 5.00
C ASP A 195 9.98 -18.56 3.85
N VAL A 196 10.05 -17.99 2.65
CA VAL A 196 9.59 -18.66 1.45
C VAL A 196 10.68 -19.67 1.13
N GLU A 197 10.63 -20.82 1.80
CA GLU A 197 11.56 -21.91 1.54
C GLU A 197 11.53 -22.29 0.05
N GLU A 198 12.52 -21.78 -0.71
CA GLU A 198 13.08 -22.48 -1.87
C GLU A 198 13.69 -23.84 -1.46
N LYS A 199 13.79 -24.11 -0.15
CA LYS A 199 14.34 -25.34 0.47
C LYS A 199 13.34 -26.48 0.66
N SER A 200 12.25 -26.49 -0.12
CA SER A 200 11.60 -27.74 -0.51
C SER A 200 11.49 -27.77 -2.02
N SER A 201 12.61 -28.10 -2.68
CA SER A 201 12.86 -28.02 -4.13
C SER A 201 11.91 -28.86 -5.01
N ILE A 202 10.94 -29.55 -4.41
CA ILE A 202 9.89 -30.28 -5.10
C ILE A 202 8.53 -29.56 -4.93
N ALA A 203 8.20 -29.11 -3.72
CA ALA A 203 6.92 -28.44 -3.44
C ALA A 203 6.88 -26.98 -3.92
N GLY A 204 7.98 -26.22 -3.76
CA GLY A 204 8.08 -24.82 -4.20
C GLY A 204 8.03 -24.69 -5.73
N GLY A 205 8.82 -25.50 -6.44
CA GLY A 205 8.79 -25.56 -7.90
C GLY A 205 7.45 -26.06 -8.46
N MET A 206 6.79 -27.01 -7.79
CA MET A 206 5.45 -27.47 -8.18
C MET A 206 4.38 -26.39 -8.00
N MET A 207 4.47 -25.57 -6.94
CA MET A 207 3.54 -24.46 -6.73
C MET A 207 3.73 -23.36 -7.78
N GLU A 208 4.97 -23.04 -8.14
CA GLU A 208 5.26 -22.07 -9.21
C GLU A 208 4.77 -22.58 -10.57
N GLN A 209 5.04 -23.86 -10.91
CA GLN A 209 4.51 -24.50 -12.12
C GLN A 209 2.97 -24.47 -12.16
N TYR A 210 2.31 -24.75 -11.03
CA TYR A 210 0.85 -24.67 -10.92
C TYR A 210 0.33 -23.25 -11.12
N GLN A 211 1.00 -22.23 -10.58
CA GLN A 211 0.63 -20.82 -10.79
C GLN A 211 0.81 -20.39 -12.25
N VAL A 212 1.90 -20.79 -12.90
CA VAL A 212 2.12 -20.54 -14.33
C VAL A 212 1.02 -21.19 -15.17
N LYS A 213 0.70 -22.46 -14.90
CA LYS A 213 -0.41 -23.16 -15.55
C LYS A 213 -1.75 -22.43 -15.37
N THR A 214 -2.10 -22.15 -14.12
CA THR A 214 -3.38 -21.51 -13.76
C THR A 214 -3.50 -20.11 -14.36
N SER A 215 -2.41 -19.33 -14.37
CA SER A 215 -2.41 -17.99 -14.95
C SER A 215 -2.56 -18.02 -16.47
N TYR A 216 -1.93 -18.98 -17.16
CA TYR A 216 -2.09 -19.20 -18.59
C TYR A 216 -3.54 -19.60 -18.95
N GLU A 217 -4.11 -20.56 -18.22
CA GLU A 217 -5.51 -21.00 -18.38
C GLU A 217 -6.48 -19.83 -18.19
N ASN A 218 -6.37 -19.10 -17.08
CA ASN A 218 -7.22 -17.95 -16.79
C ASN A 218 -7.09 -16.81 -17.82
N ALA A 219 -5.88 -16.57 -18.33
CA ALA A 219 -5.67 -15.54 -19.35
C ALA A 219 -6.37 -15.91 -20.66
N LEU A 220 -6.30 -17.18 -21.07
CA LEU A 220 -6.97 -17.66 -22.28
C LEU A 220 -8.49 -17.71 -22.10
N GLU A 221 -8.96 -18.18 -20.95
CA GLU A 221 -10.37 -18.20 -20.58
C GLU A 221 -10.99 -16.81 -20.69
N LYS A 222 -10.39 -15.81 -20.03
CA LYS A 222 -10.86 -14.41 -20.09
C LYS A 222 -10.88 -13.86 -21.51
N ARG A 223 -9.90 -14.20 -22.35
CA ARG A 223 -9.82 -13.72 -23.73
C ARG A 223 -10.93 -14.32 -24.59
N ILE A 224 -11.20 -15.63 -24.46
CA ILE A 224 -12.26 -16.31 -25.20
C ILE A 224 -13.63 -15.85 -24.68
N GLN A 225 -13.81 -15.77 -23.36
CA GLN A 225 -15.03 -15.29 -22.74
C GLN A 225 -15.36 -13.87 -23.18
N ALA A 226 -14.41 -12.94 -23.11
CA ALA A 226 -14.64 -11.56 -23.54
C ALA A 226 -14.99 -11.43 -25.03
N MET A 227 -14.53 -12.36 -25.87
CA MET A 227 -14.94 -12.43 -27.28
C MET A 227 -16.37 -12.94 -27.41
N LEU A 228 -16.70 -14.04 -26.73
CA LEU A 228 -18.01 -14.68 -26.81
C LEU A 228 -19.12 -13.83 -26.16
N GLU A 229 -18.82 -13.12 -25.08
CA GLU A 229 -19.74 -12.18 -24.43
C GLU A 229 -20.13 -11.01 -25.34
N LYS A 230 -19.26 -10.60 -26.26
CA LYS A 230 -19.61 -9.59 -27.28
C LYS A 230 -20.61 -10.10 -28.32
N ILE A 231 -20.68 -11.42 -28.50
CA ILE A 231 -21.57 -12.06 -29.46
C ILE A 231 -22.89 -12.45 -28.80
N PHE A 232 -22.83 -13.03 -27.60
CA PHE A 232 -23.99 -13.61 -26.90
C PHE A 232 -24.55 -12.75 -25.76
N GLY A 233 -23.76 -11.80 -25.24
CA GLY A 233 -24.07 -11.02 -24.05
C GLY A 233 -23.42 -11.56 -22.77
N LEU A 234 -23.36 -10.70 -21.76
CA LEU A 234 -22.82 -11.01 -20.43
C LEU A 234 -23.59 -12.18 -19.79
N GLY A 235 -22.87 -13.13 -19.18
CA GLY A 235 -23.46 -14.26 -18.46
C GLY A 235 -24.12 -15.33 -19.36
N LYS A 236 -23.97 -15.25 -20.69
CA LYS A 236 -24.55 -16.22 -21.64
C LYS A 236 -23.61 -17.33 -22.06
N THR A 237 -22.33 -17.22 -21.69
CA THR A 237 -21.30 -18.17 -22.06
C THR A 237 -20.39 -18.45 -20.89
N VAL A 238 -20.03 -19.72 -20.70
CA VAL A 238 -19.01 -20.15 -19.74
C VAL A 238 -17.92 -20.85 -20.53
N VAL A 239 -16.68 -20.42 -20.33
CA VAL A 239 -15.51 -21.00 -20.98
C VAL A 239 -14.67 -21.66 -19.90
N MET A 240 -14.17 -22.86 -20.18
CA MET A 240 -13.19 -23.53 -19.34
C MET A 240 -12.01 -23.93 -20.23
N VAL A 241 -10.81 -23.61 -19.77
CA VAL A 241 -9.57 -23.93 -20.47
C VAL A 241 -8.71 -24.80 -19.57
N THR A 242 -8.22 -25.90 -20.12
CA THR A 242 -7.20 -26.73 -19.47
C THR A 242 -5.98 -26.83 -20.38
N ALA A 243 -4.82 -26.46 -19.85
CA ALA A 243 -3.54 -26.51 -20.55
C ALA A 243 -2.65 -27.60 -19.93
N ASP A 244 -2.08 -28.42 -20.80
CA ASP A 244 -1.02 -29.37 -20.45
C ASP A 244 0.31 -28.74 -20.84
N LEU A 245 1.11 -28.35 -19.85
CA LEU A 245 2.38 -27.65 -20.02
C LEU A 245 3.52 -28.56 -19.58
N ASP A 246 4.53 -28.68 -20.44
CA ASP A 246 5.75 -29.44 -20.14
C ASP A 246 6.79 -28.51 -19.48
N PHE A 247 7.03 -28.76 -18.20
CA PHE A 247 8.04 -28.07 -17.40
C PHE A 247 9.35 -28.87 -17.27
N SER A 248 9.57 -29.89 -18.10
CA SER A 248 10.81 -30.66 -18.08
C SER A 248 11.99 -29.77 -18.52
N LYS A 249 13.03 -29.75 -17.70
CA LYS A 249 14.29 -29.07 -18.01
C LYS A 249 15.23 -30.06 -18.69
N GLN A 250 15.50 -29.84 -19.97
CA GLN A 250 16.38 -30.70 -20.76
C GLN A 250 17.62 -29.90 -21.19
N GLU A 251 18.80 -30.54 -21.15
CA GLU A 251 20.01 -30.05 -21.81
C GLU A 251 20.28 -30.96 -23.00
N ILE A 252 20.12 -30.43 -24.21
CA ILE A 252 20.41 -31.16 -25.43
C ILE A 252 21.80 -30.74 -25.89
N GLN A 253 22.75 -31.68 -25.86
CA GLN A 253 24.08 -31.49 -26.43
C GLN A 253 24.15 -32.23 -27.77
N ALA A 254 24.39 -31.48 -28.85
CA ALA A 254 24.60 -32.02 -30.18
C ALA A 254 26.03 -31.76 -30.63
N ASP A 255 26.80 -32.84 -30.77
CA ASP A 255 28.17 -32.80 -31.32
C ASP A 255 28.12 -33.25 -32.79
N THR A 256 28.25 -32.30 -33.72
CA THR A 256 28.30 -32.60 -35.15
C THR A 256 29.74 -32.58 -35.64
N TYR A 257 30.18 -33.66 -36.28
CA TYR A 257 31.52 -33.78 -36.86
C TYR A 257 31.44 -33.69 -38.38
N GLN A 258 32.23 -32.79 -38.97
CA GLN A 258 32.44 -32.70 -40.41
C GLN A 258 33.91 -32.95 -40.74
N GLN A 259 34.16 -33.55 -41.90
CA GLN A 259 35.53 -33.75 -42.38
C GLN A 259 36.16 -32.39 -42.68
N GLY A 260 37.18 -32.01 -41.91
CA GLY A 260 37.90 -30.76 -42.11
C GLY A 260 39.11 -30.92 -43.04
N PRO A 261 40.00 -29.91 -43.09
CA PRO A 261 41.14 -29.93 -44.00
C PRO A 261 42.14 -31.04 -43.64
N ILE A 262 42.89 -31.49 -44.65
CA ILE A 262 44.01 -32.42 -44.48
C ILE A 262 45.12 -31.68 -43.74
N VAL A 263 45.54 -32.22 -42.59
CA VAL A 263 46.64 -31.69 -41.77
C VAL A 263 47.97 -32.29 -42.18
N SER A 264 47.96 -33.56 -42.56
CA SER A 264 49.15 -34.28 -43.00
C SER A 264 48.75 -35.37 -44.00
N GLU A 265 49.56 -35.51 -45.04
CA GLU A 265 49.45 -36.56 -46.04
C GLU A 265 50.81 -37.26 -46.15
N GLN A 266 50.81 -38.57 -45.93
CA GLN A 266 51.97 -39.43 -46.15
C GLN A 266 51.70 -40.34 -47.34
N LEU A 267 52.54 -40.22 -48.36
CA LEU A 267 52.47 -41.00 -49.59
C LEU A 267 53.65 -41.96 -49.64
N ILE A 268 53.38 -43.25 -49.45
CA ILE A 268 54.37 -44.31 -49.62
C ILE A 268 54.20 -44.88 -51.02
N LYS A 269 55.24 -44.72 -51.84
CA LYS A 269 55.34 -45.34 -53.17
C LYS A 269 56.45 -46.37 -53.14
N GLU A 270 56.09 -47.65 -53.15
CA GLU A 270 57.05 -48.74 -53.30
C GLU A 270 56.98 -49.25 -54.73
N ASN A 271 58.10 -49.10 -55.43
CA ASN A 271 58.32 -49.75 -56.71
C ASN A 271 59.27 -50.92 -56.48
N THR A 272 58.72 -52.14 -56.39
CA THR A 272 59.53 -53.35 -56.37
C THR A 272 59.90 -53.71 -57.81
N SER A 273 61.09 -53.29 -58.25
CA SER A 273 61.70 -53.85 -59.44
C SER A 273 62.48 -55.11 -59.03
N SER A 274 61.94 -56.29 -59.28
CA SER A 274 62.73 -57.52 -59.25
C SER A 274 63.59 -57.58 -60.51
N SER A 275 64.79 -57.02 -60.45
CA SER A 275 65.82 -57.23 -61.47
C SER A 275 66.73 -58.36 -60.99
N GLU A 276 66.73 -59.50 -61.67
CA GLU A 276 67.90 -60.38 -61.65
C GLU A 276 69.09 -59.54 -62.12
N ALA A 277 70.13 -59.45 -61.28
CA ALA A 277 71.32 -58.68 -61.58
C ALA A 277 72.01 -59.26 -62.83
N SER A 278 71.84 -58.59 -63.97
CA SER A 278 72.60 -58.88 -65.18
C SER A 278 72.99 -57.58 -65.88
N GLY A 279 74.26 -57.23 -65.78
CA GLY A 279 74.86 -56.05 -66.39
C GLY A 279 76.30 -55.86 -65.94
N VAL A 280 77.22 -55.76 -66.89
CA VAL A 280 78.67 -55.57 -66.66
C VAL A 280 78.97 -54.14 -66.17
N PRO A 281 79.90 -53.94 -65.20
CA PRO A 281 80.21 -52.62 -64.65
C PRO A 281 80.82 -51.69 -65.71
N GLY A 282 80.29 -50.47 -65.85
CA GLY A 282 81.02 -49.37 -66.48
C GLY A 282 80.33 -48.52 -67.55
N THR A 283 79.01 -48.47 -67.68
CA THR A 283 78.35 -47.44 -68.52
C THR A 283 77.15 -46.80 -67.84
N GLU A 284 77.00 -45.48 -68.04
CA GLU A 284 75.99 -44.63 -67.39
C GLU A 284 74.57 -44.99 -67.85
N SER A 285 73.67 -45.28 -66.90
CA SER A 285 72.24 -45.40 -67.18
C SER A 285 71.62 -44.02 -67.29
N ASN A 286 71.61 -43.50 -68.52
CA ASN A 286 70.85 -42.32 -68.90
C ASN A 286 69.41 -42.73 -69.26
N SER A 287 68.47 -42.49 -68.36
CA SER A 287 67.05 -42.43 -68.71
C SER A 287 66.48 -41.10 -68.21
N GLN A 288 66.67 -40.08 -69.05
CA GLN A 288 65.89 -38.85 -69.04
C GLN A 288 64.43 -39.20 -69.33
N VAL A 289 63.56 -39.01 -68.34
CA VAL A 289 62.11 -39.04 -68.55
C VAL A 289 61.70 -37.70 -69.15
N ASN A 290 61.19 -37.77 -70.37
CA ASN A 290 60.63 -36.68 -71.15
C ASN A 290 59.53 -35.93 -70.36
N GLN A 291 59.68 -34.62 -70.21
CA GLN A 291 58.57 -33.71 -69.90
C GLN A 291 58.00 -33.19 -71.23
N GLN A 292 56.72 -33.41 -71.47
CA GLN A 292 55.97 -32.61 -72.46
C GLN A 292 54.54 -32.38 -71.98
N THR A 293 54.21 -31.09 -71.89
CA THR A 293 52.94 -30.44 -71.63
C THR A 293 52.04 -30.45 -72.87
N GLN A 294 50.72 -30.64 -72.72
CA GLN A 294 49.69 -29.67 -73.13
C GLN A 294 48.24 -30.18 -72.94
N ASN A 295 47.37 -29.20 -72.67
CA ASN A 295 45.92 -29.23 -72.64
C ASN A 295 45.33 -29.67 -74.00
N ASP A 296 44.27 -30.47 -74.01
CA ASP A 296 42.90 -30.06 -74.35
C ASP A 296 41.98 -31.26 -74.58
N GLU A 297 40.69 -30.95 -74.53
CA GLU A 297 39.51 -31.78 -74.48
C GLU A 297 39.37 -32.89 -75.54
N THR A 298 38.47 -33.83 -75.19
CA THR A 298 37.60 -34.66 -76.05
C THR A 298 37.98 -36.14 -76.19
N ALA A 299 36.97 -36.95 -75.90
CA ALA A 299 36.93 -38.40 -75.92
C ALA A 299 37.32 -39.03 -77.26
N SER A 300 38.02 -40.16 -77.21
CA SER A 300 37.52 -41.45 -77.72
C SER A 300 38.51 -42.61 -77.51
N ASN A 301 37.90 -43.75 -77.21
CA ASN A 301 38.42 -45.11 -77.13
C ASN A 301 39.72 -45.42 -77.89
N ILE A 302 40.70 -45.98 -77.16
CA ILE A 302 41.69 -46.90 -77.73
C ILE A 302 41.71 -48.17 -76.87
N GLN A 303 41.43 -49.27 -77.56
CA GLN A 303 41.46 -50.65 -77.11
C GLN A 303 42.80 -51.01 -76.46
N VAL A 304 42.68 -51.61 -75.27
CA VAL A 304 43.76 -52.25 -74.52
C VAL A 304 44.16 -53.54 -75.24
N ASN A 305 45.41 -53.60 -75.72
CA ASN A 305 46.06 -54.87 -76.05
C ASN A 305 46.99 -55.25 -74.90
N GLN A 306 46.75 -56.42 -74.32
CA GLN A 306 47.55 -57.03 -73.26
C GLN A 306 48.89 -57.52 -73.83
N GLU A 307 49.98 -57.24 -73.12
CA GLU A 307 51.12 -58.16 -73.06
C GLU A 307 51.77 -58.06 -71.67
N ALA A 308 51.71 -59.17 -70.94
CA ALA A 308 52.27 -59.34 -69.62
C ALA A 308 53.79 -59.51 -69.71
N GLN A 309 54.55 -58.57 -69.13
CA GLN A 309 55.98 -58.71 -68.84
C GLN A 309 56.28 -57.99 -67.52
N ASN A 310 56.79 -58.77 -66.56
CA ASN A 310 57.33 -58.40 -65.25
C ASN A 310 56.36 -57.78 -64.24
N GLY A 311 55.99 -58.62 -63.27
CA GLY A 311 55.18 -58.29 -62.11
C GLY A 311 55.86 -57.26 -61.21
N VAL A 312 55.73 -55.99 -61.59
CA VAL A 312 55.86 -54.86 -60.69
C VAL A 312 54.44 -54.51 -60.27
N THR A 313 54.05 -54.91 -59.07
CA THR A 313 52.83 -54.39 -58.46
C THR A 313 53.22 -53.13 -57.72
N PRO A 314 53.02 -51.91 -58.26
CA PRO A 314 53.30 -50.69 -57.52
C PRO A 314 52.40 -50.66 -56.29
N ARG A 315 52.99 -50.60 -55.09
CA ARG A 315 52.23 -50.39 -53.87
C ARG A 315 52.21 -48.89 -53.60
N ILE A 316 51.02 -48.31 -53.72
CA ILE A 316 50.75 -46.93 -53.33
C ILE A 316 49.90 -46.97 -52.08
N GLU A 317 50.45 -46.48 -50.97
CA GLU A 317 49.73 -46.32 -49.71
C GLU A 317 49.67 -44.83 -49.38
N THR A 318 48.46 -44.31 -49.20
CA THR A 318 48.22 -42.89 -48.87
C THR A 318 47.53 -42.82 -47.52
N ILE A 319 48.22 -42.25 -46.53
CA ILE A 319 47.67 -42.00 -45.20
C ILE A 319 47.38 -40.51 -45.10
N ARG A 320 46.10 -40.14 -44.94
CA ARG A 320 45.65 -38.75 -44.76
C ARG A 320 45.11 -38.55 -43.36
N ASN A 321 45.70 -37.62 -42.64
CA ASN A 321 45.22 -37.16 -41.34
C ASN A 321 44.38 -35.90 -41.55
N TYR A 322 43.14 -35.92 -41.09
CA TYR A 322 42.21 -34.80 -41.16
C TYR A 322 42.07 -34.15 -39.78
N GLN A 323 41.94 -32.83 -39.72
CA GLN A 323 41.45 -32.14 -38.53
C GLN A 323 39.91 -32.17 -38.60
N PRO A 324 39.18 -32.95 -37.79
CA PRO A 324 37.73 -32.89 -37.82
C PRO A 324 37.26 -31.52 -37.36
N ILE A 325 36.32 -30.92 -38.10
CA ILE A 325 35.61 -29.73 -37.65
C ILE A 325 34.48 -30.24 -36.76
N SER A 326 34.55 -29.95 -35.46
CA SER A 326 33.46 -30.19 -34.53
C SER A 326 32.64 -28.92 -34.36
N ARG A 327 31.31 -29.07 -34.39
CA ARG A 327 30.38 -28.07 -33.90
C ARG A 327 29.67 -28.65 -32.68
N GLN A 328 29.81 -27.98 -31.54
CA GLN A 328 29.08 -28.30 -30.33
C GLN A 328 27.94 -27.30 -30.18
N GLU A 329 26.71 -27.79 -30.17
CA GLU A 329 25.53 -27.00 -29.87
C GLU A 329 24.95 -27.46 -28.53
N LYS A 330 24.83 -26.53 -27.59
CA LYS A 330 24.11 -26.73 -26.33
C LYS A 330 22.79 -25.98 -26.41
N ILE A 331 21.70 -26.72 -26.44
CA ILE A 331 20.35 -26.18 -26.52
C ILE A 331 19.67 -26.41 -25.18
N TYR A 332 19.18 -25.31 -24.60
CA TYR A 332 18.32 -25.30 -23.42
C TYR A 332 16.91 -24.93 -23.88
N PRO A 333 16.00 -25.90 -24.12
CA PRO A 333 14.63 -25.60 -24.51
C PRO A 333 13.96 -24.74 -23.44
N ALA A 334 13.10 -23.81 -23.87
CA ALA A 334 12.28 -23.05 -22.94
C ALA A 334 11.37 -24.01 -22.17
N VAL A 335 11.26 -23.82 -20.86
CA VAL A 335 10.32 -24.57 -20.01
C VAL A 335 8.90 -24.00 -20.16
N GLY A 336 7.89 -24.85 -20.02
CA GLY A 336 6.49 -24.47 -20.16
C GLY A 336 5.95 -24.56 -21.59
N ASN A 337 6.46 -25.49 -22.40
CA ASN A 337 5.91 -25.71 -23.74
C ASN A 337 4.50 -26.31 -23.63
N LEU A 338 3.56 -25.76 -24.41
CA LEU A 338 2.19 -26.26 -24.48
C LEU A 338 2.16 -27.58 -25.23
N GLN A 339 1.85 -28.67 -24.53
CA GLN A 339 1.70 -30.02 -25.07
C GLN A 339 0.30 -30.31 -25.55
N ARG A 340 -0.73 -29.76 -24.89
CA ARG A 340 -2.11 -29.93 -25.31
C ARG A 340 -3.00 -28.85 -24.70
N LEU A 341 -3.99 -28.42 -25.47
CA LEU A 341 -5.02 -27.49 -25.02
C LEU A 341 -6.40 -28.13 -25.16
N SER A 342 -7.19 -28.05 -24.10
CA SER A 342 -8.58 -28.53 -24.07
C SER A 342 -9.48 -27.37 -23.68
N ILE A 343 -10.40 -27.01 -24.56
CA ILE A 343 -11.31 -25.89 -24.38
C ILE A 343 -12.74 -26.42 -24.41
N ALA A 344 -13.50 -26.12 -23.37
CA ALA A 344 -14.93 -26.38 -23.29
C ALA A 344 -15.67 -25.05 -23.22
N VAL A 345 -16.66 -24.87 -24.09
CA VAL A 345 -17.50 -23.68 -24.14
C VAL A 345 -18.95 -24.11 -23.95
N ALA A 346 -19.61 -23.58 -22.93
CA ALA A 346 -21.03 -23.74 -22.72
C ALA A 346 -21.76 -22.45 -23.12
N VAL A 347 -22.91 -22.56 -23.80
CA VAL A 347 -23.72 -21.41 -24.26
C VAL A 347 -25.19 -21.60 -23.86
N ASP A 348 -25.80 -20.57 -23.26
CA ASP A 348 -27.21 -20.54 -22.79
C ASP A 348 -28.24 -20.45 -23.93
N THR A 349 -27.79 -20.39 -25.19
CA THR A 349 -28.63 -20.16 -26.36
C THR A 349 -28.56 -21.35 -27.30
N ARG A 350 -29.70 -21.71 -27.91
CA ARG A 350 -29.75 -22.74 -28.95
C ARG A 350 -29.00 -22.25 -30.20
N LEU A 351 -27.97 -22.98 -30.59
CA LEU A 351 -27.17 -22.70 -31.79
C LEU A 351 -27.68 -23.53 -32.97
N SER A 352 -27.66 -22.94 -34.17
CA SER A 352 -27.77 -23.71 -35.42
C SER A 352 -26.42 -24.35 -35.72
N GLN A 353 -26.39 -25.49 -36.41
CA GLN A 353 -25.14 -26.19 -36.76
C GLN A 353 -24.15 -25.30 -37.51
N ASP A 354 -24.64 -24.43 -38.41
CA ASP A 354 -23.78 -23.49 -39.16
C ASP A 354 -23.08 -22.47 -38.24
N VAL A 355 -23.79 -21.99 -37.22
CA VAL A 355 -23.28 -20.99 -36.27
C VAL A 355 -22.29 -21.64 -35.32
N GLU A 356 -22.56 -22.87 -34.89
CA GLU A 356 -21.65 -23.65 -34.06
C GLU A 356 -20.31 -23.89 -34.78
N GLN A 357 -20.33 -24.22 -36.07
CA GLN A 357 -19.12 -24.40 -36.86
C GLN A 357 -18.32 -23.09 -36.99
N GLN A 358 -18.99 -21.97 -37.29
CA GLN A 358 -18.33 -20.67 -37.37
C GLN A 358 -17.67 -20.26 -36.04
N ILE A 359 -18.34 -20.52 -34.92
CA ILE A 359 -17.78 -20.23 -33.59
C ILE A 359 -16.60 -21.16 -33.30
N THR A 360 -16.70 -22.44 -33.67
CA THR A 360 -15.59 -23.39 -33.56
C THR A 360 -14.35 -22.87 -34.30
N ASP A 361 -14.52 -22.38 -35.53
CA ASP A 361 -13.43 -21.85 -36.36
C ASP A 361 -12.85 -20.55 -35.78
N VAL A 362 -13.69 -19.68 -35.25
CA VAL A 362 -13.27 -18.41 -34.61
C VAL A 362 -12.53 -18.68 -33.30
N VAL A 363 -13.08 -19.51 -32.43
CA VAL A 363 -12.47 -19.85 -31.13
C VAL A 363 -11.17 -20.62 -31.36
N SER A 364 -11.13 -21.56 -32.30
CA SER A 364 -9.90 -22.30 -32.63
C SER A 364 -8.79 -21.38 -33.12
N SER A 365 -9.11 -20.42 -34.00
CA SER A 365 -8.16 -19.42 -34.49
C SER A 365 -7.72 -18.46 -33.39
N ALA A 366 -8.65 -18.03 -32.52
CA ALA A 366 -8.37 -17.09 -31.44
C ALA A 366 -7.50 -17.70 -30.32
N ALA A 367 -7.71 -18.98 -30.03
CA ALA A 367 -6.96 -19.73 -29.04
C ALA A 367 -5.65 -20.30 -29.57
N GLY A 368 -5.43 -20.31 -30.89
CA GLY A 368 -4.23 -20.89 -31.50
C GLY A 368 -4.20 -22.41 -31.39
N LEU A 369 -5.37 -23.05 -31.58
CA LEU A 369 -5.48 -24.50 -31.52
C LEU A 369 -4.69 -25.14 -32.65
N ASN A 370 -4.00 -26.23 -32.33
CA ASN A 370 -3.22 -27.00 -33.28
C ASN A 370 -3.64 -28.47 -33.24
N GLN A 371 -4.16 -28.98 -34.36
CA GLN A 371 -4.57 -30.38 -34.50
C GLN A 371 -3.40 -31.35 -34.37
N SER A 372 -2.22 -30.98 -34.84
CA SER A 372 -1.00 -31.80 -34.72
C SER A 372 -0.53 -31.94 -33.27
N ARG A 373 -0.89 -30.99 -32.40
CA ARG A 373 -0.64 -31.04 -30.96
C ARG A 373 -1.66 -31.91 -30.22
N GLY A 374 -2.79 -32.23 -30.85
CA GLY A 374 -3.88 -33.00 -30.24
C GLY A 374 -4.84 -32.14 -29.41
N ASP A 375 -4.93 -30.85 -29.72
CA ASP A 375 -5.87 -29.95 -29.05
C ASP A 375 -7.32 -30.29 -29.34
N GLN A 376 -8.20 -29.99 -28.38
CA GLN A 376 -9.63 -30.27 -28.46
C GLN A 376 -10.46 -29.05 -28.10
N LEU A 377 -11.53 -28.82 -28.87
CA LEU A 377 -12.53 -27.80 -28.62
C LEU A 377 -13.91 -28.45 -28.64
N THR A 378 -14.70 -28.24 -27.60
CA THR A 378 -16.09 -28.70 -27.52
C THR A 378 -16.99 -27.52 -27.17
N ILE A 379 -18.05 -27.33 -27.96
CA ILE A 379 -19.08 -26.35 -27.71
C ILE A 379 -20.36 -27.11 -27.35
N SER A 380 -20.98 -26.75 -26.22
CA SER A 380 -22.21 -27.36 -25.73
C SER A 380 -23.27 -26.30 -25.47
N THR A 381 -24.49 -26.52 -25.91
CA THR A 381 -25.63 -25.65 -25.58
C THR A 381 -26.37 -26.19 -24.36
N LEU A 382 -26.35 -25.46 -23.25
CA LEU A 382 -26.97 -25.86 -21.99
C LEU A 382 -27.69 -24.65 -21.40
N ALA A 383 -28.93 -24.83 -20.91
CA ALA A 383 -29.64 -23.75 -20.22
C ALA A 383 -29.02 -23.51 -18.84
N PHE A 384 -28.66 -22.26 -18.54
CA PHE A 384 -28.01 -21.92 -17.27
C PHE A 384 -29.04 -21.67 -16.17
N ASP A 385 -28.74 -22.13 -14.96
CA ASP A 385 -29.51 -21.80 -13.76
C ASP A 385 -29.18 -20.37 -13.31
N LYS A 386 -30.22 -19.54 -13.15
CA LYS A 386 -30.11 -18.09 -12.81
C LYS A 386 -30.63 -17.77 -11.42
N THR A 387 -30.94 -18.79 -10.62
CA THR A 387 -31.46 -18.62 -9.26
C THR A 387 -30.50 -17.83 -8.37
N SER A 388 -29.21 -18.14 -8.40
CA SER A 388 -28.18 -17.45 -7.60
C SER A 388 -27.97 -15.98 -8.00
N GLU A 389 -28.01 -15.67 -9.29
CA GLU A 389 -27.89 -14.29 -9.78
C GLU A 389 -29.09 -13.44 -9.34
N GLN A 390 -30.30 -14.00 -9.42
CA GLN A 390 -31.53 -13.33 -8.96
C GLN A 390 -31.53 -13.10 -7.44
N GLU A 391 -31.01 -14.03 -6.66
CA GLU A 391 -30.84 -13.87 -5.22
C GLU A 391 -29.80 -12.79 -4.90
N ALA A 392 -28.66 -12.78 -5.59
CA ALA A 392 -27.62 -11.76 -5.40
C ALA A 392 -28.09 -10.35 -5.79
N GLU A 393 -28.82 -10.21 -6.91
CA GLU A 393 -29.44 -8.95 -7.32
C GLU A 393 -30.49 -8.48 -6.30
N ALA A 394 -31.31 -9.40 -5.78
CA ALA A 394 -32.29 -9.08 -4.74
C ALA A 394 -31.61 -8.66 -3.43
N GLU A 395 -30.51 -9.30 -3.04
CA GLU A 395 -29.70 -8.95 -1.88
C GLU A 395 -29.08 -7.56 -2.04
N MET A 396 -28.45 -7.27 -3.19
CA MET A 396 -27.88 -5.95 -3.50
C MET A 396 -28.95 -4.86 -3.51
N ALA A 397 -30.10 -5.11 -4.12
CA ALA A 397 -31.21 -4.16 -4.13
C ALA A 397 -31.74 -3.89 -2.70
N ARG A 398 -31.79 -4.91 -1.83
CA ARG A 398 -32.14 -4.75 -0.41
C ARG A 398 -31.09 -3.95 0.34
N GLN A 399 -29.80 -4.18 0.09
CA GLN A 399 -28.71 -3.44 0.72
C GLN A 399 -28.72 -1.97 0.27
N GLU A 400 -28.86 -1.68 -1.01
CA GLU A 400 -28.98 -0.32 -1.52
C GLU A 400 -30.21 0.41 -0.94
N ALA A 401 -31.34 -0.29 -0.83
CA ALA A 401 -32.55 0.26 -0.22
C ALA A 401 -32.36 0.53 1.28
N ALA A 402 -31.65 -0.35 2.01
CA ALA A 402 -31.31 -0.15 3.41
C ALA A 402 -30.36 1.03 3.61
N GLN A 403 -29.32 1.16 2.77
CA GLN A 403 -28.40 2.30 2.79
C GLN A 403 -29.12 3.62 2.49
N LYS A 404 -30.03 3.65 1.50
CA LYS A 404 -30.87 4.83 1.21
C LYS A 404 -31.75 5.21 2.42
N LYS A 405 -32.35 4.23 3.10
CA LYS A 405 -33.13 4.48 4.33
C LYS A 405 -32.25 5.01 5.47
N GLU A 406 -31.07 4.44 5.67
CA GLU A 406 -30.13 4.91 6.70
C GLU A 406 -29.65 6.34 6.42
N GLN A 407 -29.33 6.67 5.16
CA GLN A 407 -28.97 8.02 4.75
C GLN A 407 -30.13 9.01 4.98
N GLN A 408 -31.36 8.64 4.62
CA GLN A 408 -32.54 9.46 4.90
C GLN A 408 -32.74 9.67 6.41
N GLN A 409 -32.58 8.63 7.24
CA GLN A 409 -32.68 8.74 8.69
C GLN A 409 -31.60 9.65 9.27
N LYS A 410 -30.34 9.53 8.82
CA LYS A 410 -29.26 10.43 9.22
C LYS A 410 -29.55 11.87 8.82
N LEU A 411 -30.09 12.11 7.63
CA LEU A 411 -30.46 13.45 7.17
C LEU A 411 -31.62 14.04 8.00
N ILE A 412 -32.62 13.22 8.35
CA ILE A 412 -33.71 13.64 9.25
C ILE A 412 -33.17 13.96 10.66
N ILE A 413 -32.34 13.09 11.23
CA ILE A 413 -31.77 13.28 12.58
C ILE A 413 -30.87 14.52 12.62
N THR A 414 -30.00 14.71 11.62
CA THR A 414 -29.16 15.91 11.52
C THR A 414 -29.99 17.18 11.29
N GLY A 415 -31.07 17.10 10.50
CA GLY A 415 -32.04 18.19 10.36
C GLY A 415 -32.73 18.56 11.68
N ILE A 416 -33.17 17.56 12.46
CA ILE A 416 -33.77 17.76 13.79
C ILE A 416 -32.74 18.35 14.76
N ALA A 417 -31.50 17.85 14.76
CA ALA A 417 -30.42 18.38 15.59
C ALA A 417 -30.09 19.85 15.24
N GLY A 418 -30.10 20.19 13.94
CA GLY A 418 -29.96 21.57 13.48
C GLY A 418 -31.08 22.48 13.98
N LEU A 419 -32.34 22.05 13.88
CA LEU A 419 -33.50 22.79 14.40
C LEU A 419 -33.44 22.95 15.93
N ALA A 420 -33.05 21.91 16.65
CA ALA A 420 -32.88 21.97 18.11
C ALA A 420 -31.78 22.98 18.50
N GLY A 421 -30.66 23.02 17.75
CA GLY A 421 -29.61 24.02 17.94
C GLY A 421 -30.11 25.45 17.74
N ILE A 422 -30.92 25.70 16.71
CA ILE A 422 -31.55 27.01 16.46
C ILE A 422 -32.52 27.39 17.59
N ALA A 423 -33.30 26.44 18.09
CA ALA A 423 -34.23 26.69 19.21
C ALA A 423 -33.48 27.05 20.50
N VAL A 424 -32.38 26.36 20.82
CA VAL A 424 -31.53 26.67 21.97
C VAL A 424 -30.89 28.05 21.81
N LEU A 425 -30.41 28.41 20.62
CA LEU A 425 -29.89 29.73 20.32
C LEU A 425 -30.95 30.82 20.54
N PHE A 426 -32.20 30.57 20.10
CA PHE A 426 -33.31 31.48 20.29
C PHE A 426 -33.67 31.66 21.78
N ILE A 427 -33.65 30.58 22.56
CA ILE A 427 -33.84 30.64 24.02
C ILE A 427 -32.73 31.45 24.69
N LEU A 428 -31.46 31.24 24.32
CA LEU A 428 -30.32 32.02 24.83
C LEU A 428 -30.46 33.51 24.51
N ILE A 429 -30.79 33.85 23.27
CA ILE A 429 -31.05 35.23 22.83
C ILE A 429 -32.18 35.83 23.66
N LYS A 430 -33.32 35.14 23.80
CA LYS A 430 -34.45 35.60 24.61
C LYS A 430 -34.04 35.83 26.06
N THR A 431 -33.25 34.94 26.65
CA THR A 431 -32.81 35.03 28.05
C THR A 431 -31.89 36.23 28.28
N ILE A 432 -30.98 36.51 27.33
CA ILE A 432 -30.10 37.67 27.36
C ILE A 432 -30.88 38.97 27.17
N LEU A 433 -31.79 39.04 26.18
CA LEU A 433 -32.62 40.23 25.99
C LEU A 433 -33.51 40.50 27.21
N ASN A 434 -34.10 39.47 27.82
CA ASN A 434 -34.94 39.66 29.00
C ASN A 434 -34.14 40.19 30.20
N ARG A 435 -32.87 39.77 30.33
CA ARG A 435 -31.94 40.29 31.34
C ARG A 435 -31.51 41.73 31.07
N ILE A 436 -31.49 42.18 29.82
CA ILE A 436 -31.22 43.57 29.44
C ILE A 436 -32.46 44.46 29.64
N TYR A 437 -33.66 43.95 29.37
CA TYR A 437 -34.92 44.68 29.61
C TYR A 437 -35.27 44.83 31.10
N GLN A 438 -34.90 43.88 31.96
CA GLN A 438 -35.07 43.98 33.42
C GLN A 438 -34.04 44.88 34.12
N GLY A 439 -33.04 45.41 33.39
CA GLY A 439 -32.03 46.33 33.93
C GLY A 439 -32.35 47.82 33.73
N ARG A 440 -33.57 48.18 33.33
CA ARG A 440 -33.94 49.56 33.03
C ARG A 440 -35.28 49.97 33.65
N ASP A 441 -35.42 49.72 34.94
CA ASP A 441 -36.35 50.49 35.76
C ASP A 441 -35.70 51.86 36.01
N MET A 442 -36.23 52.89 35.35
CA MET A 442 -35.97 54.27 35.75
C MET A 442 -36.54 54.46 37.15
N GLU A 443 -35.68 55.01 38.02
CA GLU A 443 -36.02 55.59 39.31
C GLU A 443 -37.20 56.56 39.13
N ILE A 444 -38.38 56.13 39.57
CA ILE A 444 -39.47 57.04 39.92
C ILE A 444 -39.64 56.91 41.43
N GLU A 445 -39.24 58.00 42.08
CA GLU A 445 -39.38 58.30 43.49
C GLU A 445 -40.80 57.99 44.00
N GLU A 446 -40.83 57.48 45.23
CA GLU A 446 -41.94 56.92 45.99
C GLU A 446 -43.26 57.70 45.95
N LEU A 447 -44.38 56.99 46.09
CA LEU A 447 -45.38 57.24 47.14
C LEU A 447 -46.24 55.99 47.38
N ARG A 448 -46.31 55.59 48.66
CA ARG A 448 -47.02 54.43 49.22
C ARG A 448 -48.52 54.70 49.48
N PRO A 449 -49.33 53.66 49.79
CA PRO A 449 -50.65 53.44 49.21
C PRO A 449 -51.81 54.07 50.00
N ILE A 450 -52.91 54.33 49.30
CA ILE A 450 -54.22 54.58 49.92
C ILE A 450 -55.12 53.41 49.58
N GLN A 451 -55.71 52.84 50.62
CA GLN A 451 -56.66 51.73 50.58
C GLN A 451 -58.06 52.29 50.27
N GLU A 452 -58.61 51.83 49.14
CA GLU A 452 -60.00 51.38 48.94
C GLU A 452 -61.16 52.33 49.29
N MET A 453 -61.77 52.94 48.26
CA MET A 453 -63.21 52.76 47.97
C MET A 453 -63.64 53.44 46.66
N GLU A 454 -64.23 52.60 45.79
CA GLU A 454 -65.43 52.85 44.99
C GLU A 454 -65.44 53.91 43.88
N VAL A 455 -65.22 53.39 42.67
CA VAL A 455 -65.82 53.73 41.35
C VAL A 455 -66.39 55.13 41.18
N ARG A 456 -65.73 55.94 40.35
CA ARG A 456 -66.43 56.97 39.59
C ARG A 456 -65.93 57.11 38.16
N GLU A 457 -66.91 57.07 37.29
CA GLU A 457 -66.89 57.14 35.83
C GLU A 457 -66.11 58.35 35.30
N ILE A 458 -65.57 58.18 34.10
CA ILE A 458 -64.97 59.24 33.28
C ILE A 458 -66.03 60.32 33.02
N PRO A 459 -65.85 61.59 33.46
CA PRO A 459 -66.63 62.70 32.95
C PRO A 459 -65.93 63.29 31.72
N VAL A 460 -66.70 63.40 30.65
CA VAL A 460 -66.42 64.11 29.41
C VAL A 460 -66.01 65.56 29.71
N GLN A 461 -64.98 66.07 29.02
CA GLN A 461 -64.49 67.44 29.19
C GLN A 461 -65.60 68.47 28.92
N PRO A 462 -65.82 69.49 29.78
CA PRO A 462 -66.82 70.53 29.54
C PRO A 462 -66.34 71.56 28.51
N THR A 463 -67.21 71.88 27.56
CA THR A 463 -67.02 72.94 26.55
C THR A 463 -67.05 74.31 27.23
N VAL A 464 -66.40 75.32 26.63
CA VAL A 464 -66.23 76.69 27.17
C VAL A 464 -67.55 77.37 27.58
N GLU A 465 -68.69 76.99 27.00
CA GLU A 465 -70.02 77.48 27.38
C GLU A 465 -70.48 77.07 28.80
N ASP A 466 -70.04 75.91 29.30
CA ASP A 466 -70.43 75.43 30.63
C ASP A 466 -69.66 76.13 31.77
N LYS A 467 -68.44 76.62 31.50
CA LYS A 467 -67.67 77.43 32.45
C LYS A 467 -68.29 78.83 32.65
N VAL A 468 -68.90 79.40 31.61
CA VAL A 468 -69.57 80.71 31.70
C VAL A 468 -70.91 80.59 32.46
N ARG A 469 -71.67 79.51 32.25
CA ARG A 469 -72.92 79.25 33.00
C ARG A 469 -72.69 78.95 34.48
N TYR A 470 -71.56 78.33 34.83
CA TYR A 470 -71.17 78.09 36.22
C TYR A 470 -70.81 79.39 36.97
N LEU A 471 -70.00 80.25 36.36
CA LEU A 471 -69.62 81.56 36.93
C LEU A 471 -70.84 82.49 37.10
N ALA A 472 -71.79 82.47 36.15
CA ALA A 472 -73.03 83.26 36.25
C ALA A 472 -73.95 82.85 37.41
N LYS A 473 -73.86 81.60 37.88
CA LYS A 473 -74.72 81.08 38.96
C LYS A 473 -74.16 81.31 40.37
N GLN A 474 -72.85 81.39 40.56
CA GLN A 474 -72.24 81.56 41.89
C GLN A 474 -71.87 83.01 42.21
N GLN A 475 -71.50 83.82 41.21
CA GLN A 475 -71.06 85.20 41.42
C GLN A 475 -71.68 86.12 40.35
N PRO A 476 -72.97 86.48 40.46
CA PRO A 476 -73.63 87.34 39.47
C PRO A 476 -73.01 88.74 39.36
N ALA A 477 -72.32 89.22 40.41
CA ALA A 477 -71.68 90.53 40.43
C ALA A 477 -70.41 90.59 39.55
N GLU A 478 -69.59 89.54 39.52
CA GLU A 478 -68.34 89.50 38.73
C GLU A 478 -68.62 89.33 37.23
N VAL A 479 -69.64 88.53 36.88
CA VAL A 479 -70.06 88.38 35.48
C VAL A 479 -70.66 89.68 34.91
N ALA A 480 -71.36 90.47 35.73
CA ALA A 480 -71.88 91.78 35.33
C ALA A 480 -70.76 92.82 35.09
N GLU A 481 -69.65 92.73 35.81
CA GLU A 481 -68.48 93.59 35.60
C GLU A 481 -67.75 93.25 34.29
N ILE A 482 -67.61 91.97 33.98
CA ILE A 482 -67.04 91.48 32.71
C ILE A 482 -67.90 91.90 31.50
N ILE A 483 -69.24 91.83 31.61
CA ILE A 483 -70.15 92.30 30.55
C ILE A 483 -70.08 93.83 30.38
N LYS A 484 -69.91 94.59 31.47
CA LYS A 484 -69.73 96.06 31.41
C LYS A 484 -68.45 96.47 30.68
N VAL A 485 -67.34 95.78 30.93
CA VAL A 485 -66.07 96.03 30.23
C VAL A 485 -66.21 95.68 28.74
N TRP A 486 -66.88 94.57 28.42
CA TRP A 486 -67.08 94.13 27.04
C TRP A 486 -68.02 95.06 26.23
N LEU A 487 -69.02 95.67 26.88
CA LEU A 487 -69.92 96.64 26.23
C LEU A 487 -69.27 98.03 26.04
N ALA A 488 -68.25 98.37 26.83
CA ALA A 488 -67.52 99.63 26.73
C ALA A 488 -66.44 99.62 25.62
N GLU A 489 -66.04 98.44 25.15
CA GLU A 489 -65.04 98.25 24.09
C GLU A 489 -65.67 98.13 22.68
N ASN A 490 -67.01 98.17 22.57
CA ASN A 490 -67.75 98.01 21.31
C ASN A 490 -68.79 99.13 21.08
N GLN A 491 -68.35 100.39 21.21
CA GLN A 491 -68.97 101.53 20.51
C GLN A 491 -68.03 102.09 19.44
#